data_AF-A0A2E9E4N6-F1
#
_entry.id   AF-A0A2E9E4N6-F1
#
_cell.length_a   1.000
_cell.length_b   1.000
_cell.length_c   1.000
_cell.angle_alpha   90.00
_cell.angle_beta   90.00
_cell.angle_gamma   90.00
#
_symmetry.space_group_name_H-M   'P 1'
#
loop_
_entity.id
_entity.type
_entity.pdbx_description
1 polymer ?
#
loop_
_entity_poly.entity_id
_entity_poly.type
_entity_poly.pdbx_seq_one_letter_code
_entity_poly.pdbx_strand_id
1 'polypeptide(L)'
;MAKIWDNVVYSCSMMLVFETEDHIDKWCSRHNMPKGDIKRLDELQPFAAAWYGNYLDVNWKKWTVSEACELMDRHGFSGPTWALEERAGRF
;
A
#
# COMPACT_ATOMS: atom_id res chain seq x y z
N MET A 1 4.37 -3.06 -12.27
CA MET A 1 4.86 -3.48 -10.93
C MET A 1 4.17 -4.79 -10.60
N ALA A 2 4.91 -5.82 -10.19
CA ALA A 2 4.35 -7.11 -9.76
C ALA A 2 3.40 -6.89 -8.58
N LYS A 3 2.41 -7.79 -8.40
CA LYS A 3 1.40 -7.69 -7.33
C LYS A 3 2.14 -7.50 -6.00
N ILE A 4 1.79 -6.47 -5.24
CA ILE A 4 2.54 -6.09 -4.02
C ILE A 4 2.62 -7.24 -2.98
N TRP A 5 1.67 -8.16 -3.08
CA TRP A 5 1.49 -9.32 -2.21
C TRP A 5 2.38 -10.52 -2.57
N ASP A 6 2.93 -10.58 -3.79
CA ASP A 6 3.76 -11.71 -4.23
C ASP A 6 5.10 -11.74 -3.47
N ASN A 7 5.66 -10.56 -3.16
CA ASN A 7 6.87 -10.41 -2.37
C ASN A 7 6.85 -9.07 -1.62
N VAL A 8 6.20 -9.07 -0.45
CA VAL A 8 6.05 -7.87 0.37
C VAL A 8 7.39 -7.26 0.80
N VAL A 9 8.43 -8.07 1.01
CA VAL A 9 9.77 -7.57 1.40
C VAL A 9 10.37 -6.74 0.28
N TYR A 10 10.34 -7.26 -0.95
CA TYR A 10 10.78 -6.51 -2.12
C TYR A 10 9.94 -5.25 -2.33
N SER A 11 8.62 -5.38 -2.31
CA SER A 11 7.71 -4.24 -2.50
C SER A 11 7.91 -3.13 -1.47
N CYS A 12 8.05 -3.46 -0.18
CA CYS A 12 8.33 -2.48 0.86
C CYS A 12 9.70 -1.81 0.69
N SER A 13 10.71 -2.53 0.20
CA SER A 13 12.02 -1.93 -0.10
C SER A 13 11.97 -0.89 -1.23
N MET A 14 10.89 -0.89 -2.02
CA MET A 14 10.63 0.04 -3.12
C MET A 14 9.65 1.15 -2.75
N MET A 15 9.14 1.19 -1.51
CA MET A 15 8.35 2.31 -0.98
C MET A 15 9.29 3.42 -0.53
N LEU A 16 9.45 4.43 -1.38
CA LEU A 16 10.39 5.53 -1.18
C LEU A 16 9.64 6.85 -0.96
N VAL A 17 10.25 7.74 -0.17
CA VAL A 17 9.72 9.08 0.09
C VAL A 17 10.53 10.11 -0.70
N PHE A 18 9.81 10.99 -1.39
CA PHE A 18 10.40 12.08 -2.17
C PHE A 18 9.74 13.41 -1.79
N GLU A 19 10.50 14.50 -1.94
CA GLU A 19 10.00 15.86 -1.70
C GLU A 19 9.01 16.33 -2.77
N THR A 20 9.22 15.94 -4.03
CA THR A 20 8.42 16.36 -5.19
C THR A 20 8.22 15.22 -6.17
N GLU A 21 7.19 15.31 -7.02
CA GLU A 21 6.97 14.33 -8.08
C GLU A 21 8.07 14.32 -9.14
N ASP A 22 8.73 15.45 -9.41
CA ASP A 22 9.87 15.53 -10.33
C ASP A 22 11.06 14.70 -9.82
N HIS A 23 11.26 14.63 -8.51
CA HIS A 23 12.27 13.74 -7.93
C HIS A 23 11.94 12.26 -8.16
N ILE A 24 10.65 11.90 -8.17
CA ILE A 24 10.20 10.54 -8.50
C ILE A 24 10.56 10.22 -9.95
N ASP A 25 10.24 11.11 -10.89
CA ASP A 25 10.49 10.90 -12.32
C ASP A 25 11.99 10.75 -12.62
N LYS A 26 12.83 11.59 -12.01
CA LYS A 26 14.30 11.50 -12.10
C LYS A 26 14.83 10.18 -11.55
N TRP A 27 14.31 9.72 -10.42
CA TRP A 27 14.71 8.46 -9.82
C TRP A 27 14.31 7.27 -10.72
N CYS A 28 13.06 7.24 -11.18
CA CYS A 28 12.55 6.23 -12.10
C CYS A 28 13.39 6.13 -13.37
N SER A 29 13.71 7.28 -13.99
CA SER A 29 14.56 7.34 -15.19
C SER A 29 15.98 6.80 -14.92
N ARG A 30 16.62 7.25 -13.82
CA ARG A 30 17.98 6.83 -13.46
C ARG A 30 18.09 5.32 -13.22
N HIS A 31 17.08 4.74 -12.59
CA HIS A 31 17.10 3.34 -12.18
C HIS A 31 16.40 2.40 -13.17
N ASN A 32 15.92 2.92 -14.32
CA ASN A 32 15.13 2.18 -15.30
C ASN A 32 13.92 1.47 -14.66
N MET A 33 13.22 2.18 -13.77
CA MET A 33 12.08 1.66 -13.02
C MET A 33 10.78 2.35 -13.47
N PRO A 34 9.69 1.61 -13.69
CA PRO A 34 8.39 2.21 -13.96
C PRO A 34 7.88 3.00 -12.74
N LYS A 35 7.20 4.12 -12.99
CA LYS A 35 6.52 4.89 -11.93
C LYS A 35 5.44 4.02 -11.28
N GLY A 36 5.43 3.98 -9.95
CA GLY A 36 4.45 3.27 -9.15
C GLY A 36 3.24 4.11 -8.79
N ASP A 37 2.45 3.62 -7.84
CA ASP A 37 1.42 4.43 -7.17
C ASP A 37 2.08 5.49 -6.29
N ILE A 38 1.54 6.71 -6.31
CA ILE A 38 2.07 7.87 -5.60
C ILE A 38 1.02 8.31 -4.60
N LYS A 39 1.44 8.47 -3.35
CA LYS A 39 0.58 8.93 -2.27
C LYS A 39 1.23 10.08 -1.56
N ARG A 40 0.45 11.12 -1.27
CA ARG A 40 0.91 12.18 -0.39
C ARG A 40 0.95 11.67 1.04
N LEU A 41 1.94 12.11 1.82
CA LEU A 41 2.10 11.66 3.21
C LEU A 41 0.90 12.04 4.10
N ASP A 42 0.25 13.18 3.82
CA ASP A 42 -0.95 13.61 4.53
C ASP A 42 -2.17 12.73 4.22
N GLU A 43 -2.27 12.18 3.01
CA GLU A 43 -3.31 11.22 2.62
C GLU A 43 -3.05 9.81 3.16
N LEU A 44 -1.78 9.45 3.43
CA LEU A 44 -1.40 8.16 4.02
C LEU A 44 -1.71 8.06 5.52
N GLN A 45 -1.67 9.18 6.25
CA GLN A 45 -1.86 9.16 7.71
C GLN A 45 -3.25 8.60 8.12
N PRO A 46 -4.37 8.99 7.49
CA PRO A 46 -5.68 8.42 7.80
C PRO A 46 -5.74 6.91 7.55
N PHE A 47 -5.12 6.44 6.46
CA PHE A 47 -5.04 5.00 6.18
C PHE A 47 -4.28 4.26 7.27
N ALA A 48 -3.10 4.76 7.65
CA ALA A 48 -2.28 4.15 8.70
C ALA A 48 -3.03 4.10 10.05
N ALA A 49 -3.74 5.17 10.39
CA ALA A 49 -4.56 5.23 11.60
C ALA A 49 -5.68 4.18 11.58
N ALA A 50 -6.38 4.00 10.44
CA ALA A 50 -7.41 2.98 10.32
C ALA A 50 -6.83 1.55 10.33
N TRP A 51 -5.73 1.34 9.62
CA TRP A 51 -5.09 0.03 9.46
C TRP A 51 -4.52 -0.51 10.78
N TYR A 52 -3.80 0.34 11.53
CA TYR A 52 -3.08 -0.05 12.76
C TYR A 52 -3.80 0.36 14.05
N GLY A 53 -4.79 1.26 14.00
CA GLY A 53 -5.35 1.91 15.19
C GLY A 53 -5.94 0.96 16.23
N ASN A 54 -6.42 -0.21 15.80
CA ASN A 54 -7.02 -1.20 16.68
C ASN A 54 -6.03 -2.27 17.17
N TYR A 55 -4.74 -2.21 16.82
CA TYR A 55 -3.78 -3.28 17.18
C TYR A 55 -3.56 -3.44 18.70
N LEU A 56 -3.93 -2.44 19.50
CA LEU A 56 -3.88 -2.48 20.96
C LEU A 56 -5.20 -2.93 21.61
N ASP A 57 -6.27 -3.11 20.82
CA ASP A 57 -7.54 -3.66 21.32
C ASP A 57 -7.39 -5.16 21.56
N VAL A 58 -7.72 -5.62 22.78
CA VAL A 58 -7.67 -7.03 23.19
C VAL A 58 -8.61 -7.92 22.37
N ASN A 59 -9.65 -7.34 21.77
CA ASN A 59 -10.60 -8.02 20.90
C ASN A 59 -10.26 -7.86 19.42
N TRP A 60 -9.15 -7.20 19.09
CA TRP A 60 -8.74 -7.01 17.71
C TRP A 60 -8.57 -8.34 16.99
N LYS A 61 -9.02 -8.35 15.74
CA LYS A 61 -8.85 -9.47 14.84
C LYS A 61 -8.17 -8.97 13.59
N LYS A 62 -7.27 -9.80 13.05
CA LYS A 62 -6.72 -9.60 11.71
C LYS A 62 -7.84 -9.36 10.69
N TRP A 63 -7.62 -8.39 9.82
CA TRP A 63 -8.48 -8.08 8.69
C TRP A 63 -8.78 -9.35 7.88
N THR A 64 -10.01 -9.51 7.44
CA THR A 64 -10.31 -10.41 6.32
C THR A 64 -9.81 -9.77 5.03
N VAL A 65 -9.60 -10.58 3.98
CA VAL A 65 -9.21 -10.05 2.66
C VAL A 65 -10.22 -9.00 2.16
N SER A 66 -11.52 -9.23 2.37
CA SER A 66 -12.58 -8.29 2.01
C SER A 66 -12.46 -6.97 2.75
N GLU A 67 -12.31 -7.00 4.09
CA GLU A 67 -12.19 -5.78 4.89
C GLU A 67 -10.91 -5.00 4.54
N ALA A 68 -9.80 -5.70 4.24
CA ALA A 68 -8.57 -5.08 3.79
C ALA A 68 -8.75 -4.38 2.43
N CYS A 69 -9.37 -5.05 1.45
CA CYS A 69 -9.70 -4.45 0.15
C CYS A 69 -10.59 -3.21 0.31
N GLU A 70 -11.67 -3.30 1.08
CA GLU A 70 -12.58 -2.17 1.34
C GLU A 70 -11.88 -0.99 2.01
N LEU A 71 -10.96 -1.27 2.93
CA LEU A 71 -10.16 -0.23 3.57
C LEU A 71 -9.21 0.43 2.56
N MET A 72 -8.50 -0.37 1.76
CA MET A 72 -7.57 0.11 0.73
C MET A 72 -8.28 0.97 -0.33
N ASP A 73 -9.43 0.53 -0.83
CA ASP A 73 -10.24 1.26 -1.80
C ASP A 73 -10.71 2.61 -1.25
N ARG A 74 -11.17 2.67 0.01
CA ARG A 74 -11.57 3.93 0.65
C ARG A 74 -10.44 4.95 0.78
N HIS A 75 -9.19 4.50 0.82
CA HIS A 75 -8.00 5.34 0.86
C HIS A 75 -7.31 5.47 -0.50
N GLY A 76 -7.98 5.04 -1.58
CA GLY A 76 -7.52 5.20 -2.96
C GLY A 76 -6.37 4.28 -3.35
N PHE A 77 -6.08 3.22 -2.59
CA PHE A 77 -5.13 2.18 -2.98
C PHE A 77 -5.80 1.21 -3.95
N SER A 78 -5.93 1.65 -5.20
CA SER A 78 -6.66 0.92 -6.24
C SER A 78 -5.78 0.49 -7.40
N GLY A 79 -6.29 -0.44 -8.22
CA GLY A 79 -5.61 -0.93 -9.41
C GLY A 79 -4.73 -2.17 -9.20
N PRO A 80 -4.03 -2.62 -10.26
CA PRO A 80 -3.42 -3.95 -10.28
C PRO A 80 -2.31 -4.18 -9.26
N THR A 81 -1.66 -3.11 -8.79
CA THR A 81 -0.59 -3.19 -7.77
C THR A 81 -1.14 -3.64 -6.42
N TRP A 82 -2.32 -3.14 -6.05
CA TRP A 82 -2.96 -3.38 -4.75
C TRP A 82 -3.96 -4.53 -4.77
N ALA A 83 -4.29 -5.05 -5.95
CA ALA A 83 -5.21 -6.16 -6.13
C ALA A 83 -4.81 -7.38 -5.28
N LEU A 84 -5.59 -7.66 -4.25
CA LEU A 84 -5.58 -8.92 -3.53
C LEU A 84 -6.43 -9.92 -4.32
N GLU A 85 -5.90 -11.12 -4.57
CA GLU A 85 -6.76 -12.20 -5.00
C GLU A 85 -7.75 -12.51 -3.87
N GLU A 86 -9.05 -12.58 -4.19
CA GLU A 86 -10.07 -13.05 -3.27
C GLU A 86 -9.78 -14.50 -2.88
N ARG A 87 -8.92 -14.68 -1.90
CA ARG A 87 -8.67 -15.95 -1.23
C ARG A 87 -9.48 -15.93 0.04
N ALA A 88 -10.28 -16.97 0.26
CA ALA A 88 -10.99 -17.14 1.52
C ALA A 88 -9.96 -17.16 2.67
N GLY A 89 -9.99 -16.15 3.55
CA GLY A 89 -9.01 -16.06 4.63
C GLY A 89 -8.91 -14.70 5.32
N ARG A 90 -7.99 -14.65 6.29
CA ARG A 90 -7.54 -13.43 6.96
C ARG A 90 -6.20 -12.99 6.37
N PHE A 91 -6.00 -11.68 6.31
CA PHE A 91 -4.79 -10.98 5.94
C PHE A 91 -3.79 -10.96 7.11
#